data_AF-A0A7Y2GM95-F1
#
_entry.id   AF-A0A7Y2GM95-F1
#
_cell.length_a   1.000
_cell.length_b   1.000
_cell.length_c   1.000
_cell.angle_alpha   90.00
_cell.angle_beta   90.00
_cell.angle_gamma   90.00
#
_symmetry.space_group_name_H-M   'P 1'
#
loop_
_entity.id
_entity.type
_entity.pdbx_description
1 polymer ?
#
loop_
_entity_poly.entity_id
_entity_poly.type
_entity_poly.pdbx_seq_one_letter_code
_entity_poly.pdbx_strand_id
1 'polypeptide(L)'
;MNADAARTEARSLDRRWWVLIGIITVAAVLIRIYYVLKFRTDVTQNQLADGTIYETQAWGDGLVFSKQANLIADGDGLIAPLPFELVGVRQESADHPPLYTLYLTFWSLLGVRSEVGHMLVTTPLGALAAPAFGLLGRRLAGPAVGLVSALIGAFNPSIIPYPGFVLSEAVTIPLAALSAHAAYRTYDDPNLKNAAYLGGATGLAVLARAELAMYVPFVIIPLLLVVKRDRSWTQRLSMLAAAGVVCGALVLPWVGYNLNRFDEPVFMSIGLDYSLVQGNCDESYGYGDSNLLGSYWLGCMGEALEGTGLAHVDQSYGAAHLRETAFD
;
A
#
# COMPACT_ATOMS: atom_id res chain seq x y z
N MET A 1 29.37 -0.56 -40.06
CA MET A 1 28.78 -1.52 -39.09
C MET A 1 27.39 -1.88 -39.60
N ASN A 2 27.11 -3.16 -39.82
CA ASN A 2 25.86 -3.61 -40.47
C ASN A 2 24.65 -3.41 -39.55
N ALA A 3 23.50 -2.97 -40.07
CA ALA A 3 22.31 -2.68 -39.27
C ALA A 3 21.82 -3.88 -38.44
N ASP A 4 22.00 -5.10 -38.95
CA ASP A 4 21.67 -6.33 -38.24
C ASP A 4 22.61 -6.64 -37.08
N ALA A 5 23.89 -6.29 -37.18
CA ALA A 5 24.85 -6.45 -36.09
C ALA A 5 24.49 -5.51 -34.92
N ALA A 6 24.15 -4.25 -35.22
CA ALA A 6 23.73 -3.27 -34.21
C ALA A 6 22.40 -3.68 -33.51
N ARG A 7 21.42 -4.20 -34.27
CA ARG A 7 20.16 -4.73 -33.69
C ARG A 7 20.41 -5.95 -32.80
N THR A 8 21.31 -6.83 -33.20
CA THR A 8 21.66 -8.03 -32.42
C THR A 8 22.35 -7.65 -31.12
N GLU A 9 23.29 -6.72 -31.17
CA GLU A 9 23.99 -6.20 -30.00
C GLU A 9 23.03 -5.51 -29.02
N ALA A 10 22.15 -4.64 -29.51
CA ALA A 10 21.13 -3.97 -28.69
C ALA A 10 20.19 -4.97 -28.00
N ARG A 11 19.74 -6.01 -28.73
CA ARG A 11 18.92 -7.10 -28.15
C ARG A 11 19.69 -7.88 -27.09
N SER A 12 20.99 -8.08 -27.27
CA SER A 12 21.84 -8.77 -26.30
C SER A 12 22.02 -7.97 -25.00
N LEU A 13 22.19 -6.65 -25.10
CA LEU A 13 22.30 -5.74 -23.97
C LEU A 13 20.98 -5.66 -23.19
N ASP A 14 19.84 -5.59 -23.90
CA ASP A 14 18.53 -5.60 -23.26
C ASP A 14 18.26 -6.92 -22.52
N ARG A 15 18.63 -8.06 -23.13
CA ARG A 15 18.55 -9.37 -22.48
C ARG A 15 19.40 -9.42 -21.21
N ARG A 16 20.64 -8.94 -21.27
CA ARG A 16 21.54 -8.88 -20.10
C ARG A 16 20.93 -8.05 -18.98
N TRP A 17 20.33 -6.91 -19.31
CA TRP A 17 19.69 -6.05 -18.31
C TRP A 17 18.54 -6.78 -17.58
N TRP A 18 17.67 -7.46 -18.31
CA TRP A 18 16.58 -8.23 -17.71
C TRP A 18 17.06 -9.40 -16.85
N VAL A 19 18.12 -10.09 -17.27
CA VAL A 19 18.75 -11.14 -16.45
C VAL A 19 19.27 -10.57 -15.13
N LEU A 20 19.95 -9.41 -15.18
CA LEU A 20 20.46 -8.75 -13.97
C LEU A 20 19.34 -8.31 -13.03
N ILE A 21 18.26 -7.74 -13.57
CA ILE A 21 17.06 -7.43 -12.77
C ILE A 21 16.51 -8.69 -12.11
N GLY A 22 16.37 -9.79 -12.85
CA GLY A 22 15.92 -11.07 -12.32
C GLY A 22 16.80 -11.58 -11.17
N ILE A 23 18.12 -11.53 -11.33
CA ILE A 23 19.08 -11.91 -10.28
C ILE A 23 18.91 -11.03 -9.04
N ILE A 24 18.82 -9.71 -9.21
CA ILE A 24 18.63 -8.76 -8.10
C ILE A 24 17.31 -9.05 -7.38
N THR A 25 16.21 -9.29 -8.11
CA THR A 25 14.92 -9.62 -7.52
C THR A 25 14.95 -10.92 -6.73
N VAL A 26 15.56 -11.98 -7.27
CA VAL A 26 15.70 -13.26 -6.56
C VAL A 26 16.53 -13.08 -5.29
N ALA A 27 17.65 -12.37 -5.36
CA ALA A 27 18.45 -12.05 -4.18
C ALA A 27 17.65 -11.25 -3.14
N ALA A 28 16.83 -10.29 -3.58
CA ALA A 28 15.96 -9.49 -2.73
C ALA A 28 14.91 -10.34 -1.99
N VAL A 29 14.35 -11.35 -2.65
CA VAL A 29 13.44 -12.34 -2.02
C VAL A 29 14.19 -13.15 -0.97
N LEU A 30 15.34 -13.72 -1.33
CA LEU A 30 16.11 -14.58 -0.43
C LEU A 30 16.55 -13.85 0.85
N ILE A 31 16.97 -12.59 0.74
CA ILE A 31 17.33 -11.77 1.91
C ILE A 31 16.11 -11.51 2.80
N ARG A 32 14.93 -11.26 2.23
CA ARG A 32 13.70 -11.04 3.00
C ARG A 32 13.23 -12.32 3.68
N ILE A 33 13.33 -13.47 3.02
CA ILE A 33 13.07 -14.78 3.63
C ILE A 33 14.03 -15.00 4.80
N TYR A 34 15.33 -14.78 4.59
CA TYR A 34 16.31 -14.89 5.67
C TYR A 34 15.99 -13.94 6.84
N TYR A 35 15.66 -12.68 6.55
CA TYR A 35 15.25 -11.71 7.56
C TYR A 35 14.05 -12.20 8.39
N VAL A 36 13.01 -12.69 7.73
CA VAL A 36 11.81 -13.23 8.40
C VAL A 36 12.18 -14.41 9.28
N LEU A 37 12.83 -15.43 8.71
CA LEU A 37 13.17 -16.67 9.42
C LEU A 37 14.15 -16.45 10.57
N LYS A 38 14.98 -15.41 10.51
CA LYS A 38 16.01 -15.15 11.52
C LYS A 38 15.57 -14.19 12.61
N PHE A 39 14.72 -13.22 12.30
CA PHE A 39 14.43 -12.09 13.20
C PHE A 39 12.94 -11.88 13.49
N ARG A 40 12.03 -12.61 12.83
CA ARG A 40 10.58 -12.36 12.90
C ARG A 40 9.74 -13.55 13.35
N THR A 41 10.38 -14.66 13.71
CA THR A 41 9.68 -15.89 14.14
C THR A 41 9.39 -15.93 15.62
N ASP A 42 9.98 -15.04 16.42
CA ASP A 42 9.82 -15.03 17.86
C ASP A 42 8.39 -14.61 18.23
N VAL A 43 7.77 -15.37 19.14
CA VAL A 43 6.45 -15.05 19.68
C VAL A 43 6.62 -13.99 20.76
N THR A 44 5.76 -12.98 20.71
CA THR A 44 5.74 -11.86 21.64
C THR A 44 4.39 -11.81 22.33
N GLN A 45 4.41 -11.58 23.64
CA GLN A 45 3.20 -11.37 24.43
C GLN A 45 2.84 -9.89 24.39
N ASN A 46 1.61 -9.62 23.97
CA ASN A 46 1.03 -8.28 23.94
C ASN A 46 -0.22 -8.24 24.82
N GLN A 47 -0.59 -7.02 25.24
CA GLN A 47 -1.70 -6.78 26.14
C GLN A 47 -2.60 -5.70 25.53
N LEU A 48 -3.91 -5.98 25.49
CA LEU A 48 -4.92 -5.00 25.09
C LEU A 48 -5.16 -3.96 26.19
N ALA A 49 -5.88 -2.89 25.85
CA ALA A 49 -6.30 -1.87 26.81
C ALA A 49 -7.15 -2.43 27.97
N ASP A 50 -7.90 -3.51 27.75
CA ASP A 50 -8.73 -4.17 28.79
C ASP A 50 -7.94 -5.16 29.67
N GLY A 51 -6.64 -5.34 29.40
CA GLY A 51 -5.76 -6.23 30.14
C GLY A 51 -5.66 -7.66 29.59
N THR A 52 -6.38 -7.99 28.52
CA THR A 52 -6.29 -9.31 27.89
C THR A 52 -4.91 -9.52 27.25
N ILE A 53 -4.23 -10.61 27.61
CA ILE A 53 -2.93 -10.99 27.06
C ILE A 53 -3.14 -11.91 25.86
N TYR A 54 -2.43 -11.63 24.77
CA TYR A 54 -2.42 -12.48 23.58
C TYR A 54 -0.99 -12.65 23.03
N GLU A 55 -0.76 -13.78 22.38
CA GLU A 55 0.52 -14.13 21.77
C GLU A 55 0.48 -13.88 20.27
N THR A 56 1.51 -13.21 19.75
CA THR A 56 1.59 -12.84 18.34
C THR A 56 3.05 -12.72 17.87
N GLN A 57 3.28 -12.97 16.59
CA GLN A 57 4.55 -12.76 15.87
C GLN A 57 4.48 -11.49 14.99
N ALA A 58 3.27 -11.02 14.69
CA ALA A 58 2.98 -9.75 14.01
C ALA A 58 2.49 -8.68 15.00
N TRP A 59 2.77 -7.42 14.70
CA TRP A 59 2.46 -6.29 15.59
C TRP A 59 1.61 -5.26 14.85
N GLY A 60 0.75 -4.56 15.58
CA GLY A 60 -0.11 -3.50 15.03
C GLY A 60 -0.89 -3.98 13.80
N ASP A 61 -0.88 -3.17 12.74
CA ASP A 61 -1.54 -3.44 11.46
C ASP A 61 -1.16 -4.81 10.87
N GLY A 62 0.05 -5.31 11.11
CA GLY A 62 0.47 -6.63 10.61
C GLY A 62 -0.38 -7.77 11.15
N LEU A 63 -0.78 -7.67 12.43
CA LEU A 63 -1.70 -8.61 13.05
C LEU A 63 -3.10 -8.47 12.44
N VAL A 64 -3.58 -7.23 12.26
CA VAL A 64 -4.88 -6.93 11.65
C VAL A 64 -4.95 -7.53 10.25
N PHE A 65 -3.97 -7.27 9.38
CA PHE A 65 -3.89 -7.84 8.04
C PHE A 65 -3.93 -9.37 8.05
N SER A 66 -3.11 -9.99 8.91
CA SER A 66 -2.99 -11.44 8.98
C SER A 66 -4.29 -12.11 9.44
N LYS A 67 -4.90 -11.59 10.51
CA LYS A 67 -6.13 -12.14 11.08
C LYS A 67 -7.34 -11.87 10.20
N GLN A 68 -7.46 -10.66 9.66
CA GLN A 68 -8.56 -10.31 8.76
C GLN A 68 -8.53 -11.17 7.49
N ALA A 69 -7.36 -11.47 6.94
CA ALA A 69 -7.24 -12.40 5.81
C ALA A 69 -7.78 -13.81 6.12
N ASN A 70 -7.51 -14.33 7.32
CA ASN A 70 -8.04 -15.61 7.77
C ASN A 70 -9.57 -15.57 7.96
N LEU A 71 -10.11 -14.50 8.55
CA LEU A 71 -11.56 -14.32 8.74
C LEU A 71 -12.31 -14.28 7.41
N ILE A 72 -11.77 -13.57 6.40
CA ILE A 72 -12.37 -13.58 5.06
C ILE A 72 -12.31 -14.99 4.46
N ALA A 73 -11.19 -15.70 4.62
CA ALA A 73 -11.04 -17.07 4.13
C ALA A 73 -11.97 -18.08 4.82
N ASP A 74 -12.37 -17.81 6.07
CA ASP A 74 -13.32 -18.60 6.85
C ASP A 74 -14.79 -18.22 6.57
N GLY A 75 -15.02 -17.16 5.80
CA GLY A 75 -16.35 -16.71 5.38
C GLY A 75 -17.00 -15.71 6.34
N ASP A 76 -16.25 -15.16 7.30
CA ASP A 76 -16.76 -14.18 8.25
C ASP A 76 -16.86 -12.76 7.68
N GLY A 77 -16.19 -12.50 6.55
CA GLY A 77 -16.20 -11.21 5.86
C GLY A 77 -15.14 -10.22 6.37
N LEU A 78 -15.31 -8.96 6.00
CA LEU A 78 -14.38 -7.86 6.33
C LEU A 78 -14.74 -7.22 7.68
N ILE A 79 -14.52 -7.98 8.74
CA ILE A 79 -14.76 -7.55 10.11
C ILE A 79 -13.45 -7.21 10.83
N ALA A 80 -13.55 -6.44 11.92
CA ALA A 80 -12.42 -6.09 12.79
C ALA A 80 -11.95 -7.35 13.53
N PRO A 81 -10.71 -7.82 13.31
CA PRO A 81 -10.29 -9.13 13.82
C PRO A 81 -10.14 -9.18 15.33
N LEU A 82 -9.61 -8.11 15.94
CA LEU A 82 -9.34 -8.09 17.39
C LEU A 82 -10.64 -8.10 18.21
N PRO A 83 -11.64 -7.22 17.95
CA PRO A 83 -12.94 -7.30 18.63
C PRO A 83 -13.61 -8.67 18.46
N PHE A 84 -13.49 -9.29 17.29
CA PHE A 84 -14.12 -10.57 17.01
C PHE A 84 -13.45 -11.74 17.76
N GLU A 85 -12.12 -11.87 17.67
CA GLU A 85 -11.41 -13.01 18.27
C GLU A 85 -11.34 -12.94 19.80
N LEU A 86 -11.30 -11.73 20.38
CA LEU A 86 -11.02 -11.57 21.82
C LEU A 86 -12.29 -11.53 22.66
N VAL A 87 -13.35 -10.88 22.14
CA VAL A 87 -14.61 -10.67 22.87
C VAL A 87 -15.86 -11.07 22.09
N GLY A 88 -15.71 -11.63 20.89
CA GLY A 88 -16.82 -12.14 20.08
C GLY A 88 -17.69 -11.08 19.40
N VAL A 89 -17.22 -9.83 19.33
CA VAL A 89 -17.97 -8.71 18.76
C VAL A 89 -17.72 -8.65 17.25
N ARG A 90 -18.79 -8.75 16.46
CA ARG A 90 -18.75 -8.52 15.01
C ARG A 90 -18.89 -7.03 14.73
N GLN A 91 -17.84 -6.45 14.16
CA GLN A 91 -17.78 -5.05 13.78
C GLN A 91 -17.25 -4.98 12.35
N GLU A 92 -17.94 -4.27 11.46
CA GLU A 92 -17.45 -4.04 10.10
C GLU A 92 -16.14 -3.26 10.15
N SER A 93 -15.14 -3.69 9.34
CA SER A 93 -13.82 -3.06 9.33
C SER A 93 -13.42 -2.53 7.96
N ALA A 94 -12.82 -1.34 7.95
CA ALA A 94 -12.13 -0.73 6.82
C ALA A 94 -10.87 0.01 7.28
N ASP A 95 -10.09 -0.61 8.17
CA ASP A 95 -8.81 -0.07 8.63
C ASP A 95 -7.87 0.28 7.47
N HIS A 96 -7.90 -0.55 6.42
CA HIS A 96 -7.02 -0.45 5.26
C HIS A 96 -7.76 -0.67 3.93
N PRO A 97 -7.24 -0.11 2.81
CA PRO A 97 -7.67 -0.50 1.47
C PRO A 97 -7.45 -2.00 1.19
N PRO A 98 -8.21 -2.59 0.26
CA PRO A 98 -8.43 -4.03 0.27
C PRO A 98 -7.34 -4.85 -0.42
N LEU A 99 -6.46 -4.25 -1.24
CA LEU A 99 -5.59 -5.03 -2.13
C LEU A 99 -4.69 -5.98 -1.37
N TYR A 100 -4.08 -5.51 -0.29
CA TYR A 100 -3.13 -6.31 0.47
C TYR A 100 -3.82 -7.36 1.34
N THR A 101 -4.95 -7.03 1.99
CA THR A 101 -5.77 -8.01 2.72
C THR A 101 -6.29 -9.11 1.78
N LEU A 102 -6.80 -8.76 0.59
CA LEU A 102 -7.28 -9.74 -0.38
C LEU A 102 -6.14 -10.60 -0.94
N TYR A 103 -4.94 -10.04 -1.10
CA TYR A 103 -3.75 -10.81 -1.44
C TYR A 103 -3.42 -11.86 -0.38
N LEU A 104 -3.45 -11.50 0.90
CA LEU A 104 -3.23 -12.46 1.98
C LEU A 104 -4.36 -13.49 2.06
N THR A 105 -5.61 -13.06 1.88
CA THR A 105 -6.79 -13.93 1.86
C THR A 105 -6.64 -15.05 0.84
N PHE A 106 -6.13 -14.76 -0.35
CA PHE A 106 -5.83 -15.78 -1.36
C PHE A 106 -4.90 -16.88 -0.82
N TRP A 107 -3.86 -16.51 -0.05
CA TRP A 107 -2.96 -17.47 0.58
C TRP A 107 -3.59 -18.20 1.76
N SER A 108 -4.43 -17.54 2.54
CA SER A 108 -5.20 -18.16 3.63
C SER A 108 -6.18 -19.22 3.11
N LEU A 109 -6.80 -18.98 1.95
CA LEU A 109 -7.62 -19.97 1.22
C LEU A 109 -6.80 -21.18 0.75
N LEU A 110 -5.51 -21.00 0.47
CA LEU A 110 -4.57 -22.08 0.14
C LEU A 110 -3.95 -22.75 1.38
N GLY A 111 -4.35 -22.34 2.59
CA GLY A 111 -3.91 -22.94 3.86
C GLY A 111 -2.72 -22.24 4.52
N VAL A 112 -2.19 -21.15 3.96
CA VAL A 112 -1.17 -20.32 4.62
C VAL A 112 -1.89 -19.39 5.60
N ARG A 113 -1.99 -19.80 6.87
CA ARG A 113 -2.78 -19.08 7.89
C ARG A 113 -1.96 -18.46 9.03
N SER A 114 -0.69 -18.84 9.17
CA SER A 114 0.17 -18.29 10.21
C SER A 114 0.71 -16.93 9.82
N GLU A 115 1.01 -16.10 10.83
CA GLU A 115 1.62 -14.78 10.63
C GLU A 115 2.97 -14.87 9.93
N VAL A 116 3.83 -15.82 10.32
CA VAL A 116 5.09 -16.09 9.60
C VAL A 116 4.82 -16.55 8.16
N GLY A 117 3.77 -17.33 7.93
CA GLY A 117 3.33 -17.71 6.58
C GLY A 117 2.98 -16.49 5.73
N HIS A 118 2.18 -15.57 6.28
CA HIS A 118 1.83 -14.29 5.67
C HIS A 118 3.07 -13.41 5.43
N MET A 119 4.03 -13.37 6.35
CA MET A 119 5.31 -12.69 6.15
C MET A 119 6.05 -13.28 4.94
N LEU A 120 6.16 -14.61 4.86
CA LEU A 120 6.89 -15.31 3.80
C LEU A 120 6.25 -15.09 2.43
N VAL A 121 4.94 -15.21 2.30
CA VAL A 121 4.26 -14.94 1.02
C VAL A 121 4.33 -13.47 0.64
N THR A 122 4.50 -12.55 1.60
CA THR A 122 4.68 -11.12 1.30
C THR A 122 6.10 -10.79 0.81
N THR A 123 7.11 -11.63 1.10
CA THR A 123 8.50 -11.37 0.69
C THR A 123 8.70 -11.11 -0.81
N PRO A 124 8.02 -11.82 -1.75
CA PRO A 124 8.12 -11.55 -3.18
C PRO A 124 7.50 -10.21 -3.57
N LEU A 125 6.40 -9.78 -2.92
CA LEU A 125 5.81 -8.46 -3.18
C LEU A 125 6.80 -7.34 -2.83
N GLY A 126 7.42 -7.41 -1.65
CA GLY A 126 8.45 -6.44 -1.26
C GLY A 126 9.66 -6.44 -2.19
N ALA A 127 10.00 -7.58 -2.79
CA ALA A 127 11.08 -7.68 -3.77
C ALA A 127 10.74 -7.05 -5.14
N LEU A 128 9.45 -6.85 -5.46
CA LEU A 128 9.03 -6.14 -6.68
C LEU A 128 9.47 -4.66 -6.71
N ALA A 129 9.90 -4.11 -5.57
CA ALA A 129 10.53 -2.78 -5.54
C ALA A 129 11.77 -2.71 -6.45
N ALA A 130 12.53 -3.82 -6.57
CA ALA A 130 13.71 -3.89 -7.43
C ALA A 130 13.39 -3.68 -8.92
N PRO A 131 12.52 -4.49 -9.57
CA PRO A 131 12.17 -4.27 -10.96
C PRO A 131 11.40 -2.96 -11.16
N ALA A 132 10.56 -2.52 -10.21
CA ALA A 132 9.79 -1.28 -10.35
C ALA A 132 10.70 -0.04 -10.37
N PHE A 133 11.63 0.08 -9.41
CA PHE A 133 12.62 1.15 -9.43
C PHE A 133 13.61 0.98 -10.59
N GLY A 134 13.95 -0.24 -10.96
CA GLY A 134 14.83 -0.48 -12.10
C GLY A 134 14.25 0.01 -13.42
N LEU A 135 12.96 -0.24 -13.65
CA LEU A 135 12.23 0.29 -14.80
C LEU A 135 12.17 1.81 -14.78
N LEU A 136 11.85 2.41 -13.63
CA LEU A 136 11.80 3.86 -13.46
C LEU A 136 13.16 4.51 -13.73
N GLY A 137 14.22 4.05 -13.07
CA GLY A 137 15.58 4.56 -13.24
C GLY A 137 16.10 4.38 -14.66
N ARG A 138 15.79 3.24 -15.29
CA ARG A 138 16.15 2.98 -16.70
C ARG A 138 15.50 3.99 -17.63
N ARG A 139 14.26 4.37 -17.35
CA ARG A 139 13.53 5.34 -18.15
C ARG A 139 14.10 6.75 -18.00
N LEU A 140 14.47 7.13 -16.79
CA LEU A 140 14.96 8.47 -16.48
C LEU A 140 16.36 8.75 -17.05
N ALA A 141 17.27 7.78 -16.94
CA ALA A 141 18.68 8.02 -17.22
C ALA A 141 19.43 6.79 -17.78
N GLY A 142 18.69 5.84 -18.35
CA GLY A 142 19.25 4.71 -19.08
C GLY A 142 19.61 3.47 -18.23
N PRO A 143 20.10 2.39 -18.87
CA PRO A 143 20.17 1.06 -18.26
C PRO A 143 20.99 0.98 -16.96
N ALA A 144 22.08 1.73 -16.87
CA ALA A 144 22.95 1.73 -15.70
C ALA A 144 22.25 2.32 -14.46
N VAL A 145 21.56 3.46 -14.61
CA VAL A 145 20.77 4.06 -13.52
C VAL A 145 19.64 3.12 -13.11
N GLY A 146 19.00 2.43 -14.07
CA GLY A 146 18.04 1.39 -13.76
C GLY A 146 18.60 0.27 -12.88
N LEU A 147 19.80 -0.23 -13.16
CA LEU A 147 20.41 -1.27 -12.29
C LEU A 147 20.72 -0.74 -10.90
N VAL A 148 21.24 0.49 -10.78
CA VAL A 148 21.49 1.13 -9.47
C VAL A 148 20.19 1.31 -8.69
N SER A 149 19.13 1.82 -9.33
CA SER A 149 17.81 1.98 -8.71
C SER A 149 17.21 0.63 -8.29
N ALA A 150 17.42 -0.43 -9.07
CA ALA A 150 16.99 -1.77 -8.70
C ALA A 150 17.71 -2.32 -7.47
N LEU A 151 19.03 -2.09 -7.36
CA LEU A 151 19.81 -2.45 -6.18
C LEU A 151 19.33 -1.69 -4.93
N ILE A 152 19.03 -0.39 -5.07
CA ILE A 152 18.44 0.40 -3.98
C ILE A 152 17.09 -0.19 -3.57
N GLY A 153 16.19 -0.48 -4.52
CA GLY A 153 14.90 -1.12 -4.20
C GLY A 153 15.01 -2.48 -3.52
N ALA A 154 15.97 -3.28 -3.98
CA ALA A 154 16.22 -4.60 -3.44
C ALA A 154 16.72 -4.55 -2.00
N PHE A 155 17.66 -3.65 -1.71
CA PHE A 155 18.50 -3.72 -0.51
C PHE A 155 18.42 -2.50 0.41
N ASN A 156 17.47 -1.59 0.20
CA ASN A 156 17.26 -0.46 1.11
C ASN A 156 16.78 -0.97 2.48
N PRO A 157 17.51 -0.68 3.58
CA PRO A 157 17.18 -1.14 4.92
C PRO A 157 15.85 -0.60 5.45
N SER A 158 15.35 0.51 4.92
CA SER A 158 14.03 1.06 5.24
C SER A 158 12.89 0.36 4.50
N ILE A 159 13.17 -0.51 3.52
CA ILE A 159 12.16 -1.23 2.71
C ILE A 159 12.15 -2.72 3.03
N ILE A 160 13.31 -3.32 3.30
CA ILE A 160 13.45 -4.75 3.61
C ILE A 160 12.49 -5.22 4.72
N PRO A 161 12.24 -4.46 5.81
CA PRO A 161 11.47 -4.97 6.94
C PRO A 161 9.99 -5.18 6.65
N TYR A 162 9.36 -4.41 5.75
CA TYR A 162 7.89 -4.38 5.60
C TYR A 162 7.22 -5.75 5.44
N PRO A 163 7.72 -6.70 4.62
CA PRO A 163 7.16 -8.05 4.56
C PRO A 163 7.21 -8.80 5.89
N GLY A 164 8.26 -8.62 6.69
CA GLY A 164 8.40 -9.26 8.00
C GLY A 164 7.51 -8.65 9.09
N PHE A 165 6.89 -7.51 8.80
CA PHE A 165 5.83 -6.93 9.63
C PHE A 165 4.43 -7.19 9.05
N VAL A 166 4.30 -7.89 7.92
CA VAL A 166 3.01 -8.10 7.23
C VAL A 166 2.34 -6.77 6.91
N LEU A 167 3.08 -5.83 6.34
CA LEU A 167 2.58 -4.48 6.06
C LEU A 167 2.34 -4.21 4.57
N SER A 168 1.30 -3.42 4.28
CA SER A 168 0.85 -3.07 2.92
C SER A 168 1.91 -2.33 2.08
N GLU A 169 2.91 -1.74 2.72
CA GLU A 169 4.05 -1.05 2.12
C GLU A 169 4.83 -1.98 1.19
N ALA A 170 4.84 -3.29 1.48
CA ALA A 170 5.46 -4.31 0.63
C ALA A 170 4.89 -4.30 -0.80
N VAL A 171 3.60 -4.00 -0.98
CA VAL A 171 2.97 -3.85 -2.30
C VAL A 171 2.86 -2.39 -2.74
N THR A 172 2.72 -1.47 -1.79
CA THR A 172 2.54 -0.05 -2.10
C THR A 172 3.78 0.57 -2.74
N ILE A 173 4.96 0.32 -2.20
CA ILE A 173 6.22 0.87 -2.70
C ILE A 173 6.45 0.53 -4.19
N PRO A 174 6.37 -0.74 -4.61
CA PRO A 174 6.50 -1.06 -6.03
C PRO A 174 5.39 -0.46 -6.90
N LEU A 175 4.14 -0.39 -6.41
CA LEU A 175 3.03 0.22 -7.17
C LEU A 175 3.17 1.74 -7.31
N ALA A 176 3.68 2.43 -6.29
CA ALA A 176 4.01 3.85 -6.35
C ALA A 176 5.11 4.11 -7.40
N ALA A 177 6.18 3.32 -7.38
CA ALA A 177 7.24 3.37 -8.38
C ALA A 177 6.73 3.08 -9.80
N LEU A 178 5.81 2.10 -9.93
CA LEU A 178 5.18 1.76 -11.20
C LEU A 178 4.27 2.87 -11.72
N SER A 179 3.55 3.55 -10.82
CA SER A 179 2.71 4.72 -11.15
C SER A 179 3.58 5.88 -11.64
N ALA A 180 4.70 6.15 -10.98
CA ALA A 180 5.68 7.13 -11.46
C ALA A 180 6.26 6.74 -12.83
N HIS A 181 6.64 5.47 -13.02
CA HIS A 181 7.11 4.97 -14.32
C HIS A 181 6.03 5.11 -15.40
N ALA A 182 4.76 4.85 -15.09
CA ALA A 182 3.62 5.04 -16.00
C ALA A 182 3.41 6.50 -16.36
N ALA A 183 3.62 7.43 -15.41
CA ALA A 183 3.54 8.86 -15.64
C ALA A 183 4.60 9.31 -16.66
N TYR A 184 5.86 8.93 -16.46
CA TYR A 184 6.92 9.21 -17.45
C TYR A 184 6.66 8.54 -18.79
N ARG A 185 6.11 7.33 -18.80
CA ARG A 185 5.71 6.65 -20.04
C ARG A 185 4.66 7.45 -20.82
N THR A 186 3.70 8.01 -20.11
CA THR A 186 2.64 8.83 -20.68
C THR A 186 3.16 10.21 -21.11
N TYR A 187 4.11 10.78 -20.37
CA TYR A 187 4.76 12.03 -20.74
C TYR A 187 5.53 11.91 -22.07
N ASP A 188 6.34 10.86 -22.21
CA ASP A 188 7.18 10.68 -23.39
C ASP A 188 6.41 10.27 -24.64
N ASP A 189 5.32 9.52 -24.46
CA ASP A 189 4.44 9.04 -25.53
C ASP A 189 2.97 9.17 -25.09
N PRO A 190 2.38 10.38 -25.21
CA PRO A 190 1.02 10.63 -24.73
C PRO A 190 0.00 10.01 -25.67
N ASN A 191 -0.57 8.88 -25.27
CA ASN A 191 -1.63 8.17 -25.96
C ASN A 191 -2.59 7.48 -24.96
N LEU A 192 -3.76 7.03 -25.45
CA LEU A 192 -4.80 6.40 -24.62
C LEU A 192 -4.30 5.18 -23.86
N LYS A 193 -3.44 4.36 -24.48
CA LYS A 193 -2.91 3.14 -23.83
C LYS A 193 -2.02 3.48 -22.65
N ASN A 194 -1.13 4.47 -22.78
CA ASN A 194 -0.25 4.89 -21.70
C ASN A 194 -1.04 5.60 -20.59
N ALA A 195 -2.04 6.42 -20.94
CA ALA A 195 -2.94 7.03 -19.96
C ALA A 195 -3.78 5.99 -19.18
N ALA A 196 -4.32 4.99 -19.87
CA ALA A 196 -4.99 3.85 -19.24
C ALA A 196 -4.05 3.06 -18.33
N TYR A 197 -2.80 2.82 -18.76
CA TYR A 197 -1.79 2.16 -17.94
C TYR A 197 -1.44 2.96 -16.68
N LEU A 198 -1.34 4.30 -16.78
CA LEU A 198 -1.18 5.19 -15.63
C LEU A 198 -2.37 5.09 -14.67
N GLY A 199 -3.60 5.17 -15.20
CA GLY A 199 -4.82 4.99 -14.41
C GLY A 199 -4.87 3.65 -13.68
N GLY A 200 -4.51 2.55 -14.35
CA GLY A 200 -4.48 1.21 -13.75
C GLY A 200 -3.40 1.04 -12.68
N ALA A 201 -2.19 1.54 -12.94
CA ALA A 201 -1.11 1.52 -11.95
C ALA A 201 -1.49 2.33 -10.70
N THR A 202 -2.04 3.53 -10.87
CA THR A 202 -2.51 4.37 -9.77
C THR A 202 -3.70 3.74 -9.04
N GLY A 203 -4.68 3.18 -9.75
CA GLY A 203 -5.83 2.51 -9.12
C GLY A 203 -5.43 1.34 -8.24
N LEU A 204 -4.49 0.49 -8.69
CA LEU A 204 -3.93 -0.57 -7.84
C LEU A 204 -3.19 0.01 -6.63
N ALA A 205 -2.44 1.09 -6.81
CA ALA A 205 -1.71 1.74 -5.73
C ALA A 205 -2.66 2.33 -4.68
N VAL A 206 -3.78 2.93 -5.10
CA VAL A 206 -4.86 3.44 -4.24
C VAL A 206 -5.50 2.30 -3.44
N LEU A 207 -5.74 1.15 -4.07
CA LEU A 207 -6.27 -0.02 -3.39
C LEU A 207 -5.27 -0.68 -2.42
N ALA A 208 -3.98 -0.35 -2.50
CA ALA A 208 -3.00 -0.72 -1.49
C ALA A 208 -2.99 0.28 -0.33
N ARG A 209 -2.93 1.58 -0.66
CA ARG A 209 -2.87 2.69 0.31
C ARG A 209 -3.60 3.92 -0.24
N ALA A 210 -4.53 4.46 0.56
CA ALA A 210 -5.53 5.44 0.11
C ALA A 210 -4.91 6.78 -0.27
N GLU A 211 -3.82 7.19 0.39
CA GLU A 211 -3.11 8.44 0.13
C GLU A 211 -2.52 8.51 -1.28
N LEU A 212 -2.29 7.37 -1.94
CA LEU A 212 -1.86 7.37 -3.34
C LEU A 212 -2.94 7.88 -4.31
N ALA A 213 -4.17 8.12 -3.82
CA ALA A 213 -5.19 8.86 -4.56
C ALA A 213 -4.71 10.28 -4.93
N MET A 214 -3.76 10.84 -4.15
CA MET A 214 -3.11 12.12 -4.44
C MET A 214 -2.38 12.14 -5.79
N TYR A 215 -2.00 10.98 -6.37
CA TYR A 215 -1.48 10.95 -7.74
C TYR A 215 -2.49 11.49 -8.75
N VAL A 216 -3.80 11.38 -8.50
CA VAL A 216 -4.82 11.87 -9.44
C VAL A 216 -4.76 13.40 -9.58
N PRO A 217 -4.96 14.21 -8.52
CA PRO A 217 -4.90 15.67 -8.63
C PRO A 217 -3.49 16.22 -8.86
N PHE A 218 -2.44 15.59 -8.33
CA PHE A 218 -1.09 16.17 -8.37
C PHE A 218 -0.20 15.63 -9.49
N VAL A 219 -0.55 14.49 -10.10
CA VAL A 219 0.24 13.90 -11.20
C VAL A 219 -0.61 13.75 -12.46
N ILE A 220 -1.69 12.96 -12.43
CA ILE A 220 -2.45 12.58 -13.63
C ILE A 220 -3.10 13.80 -14.29
N ILE A 221 -3.85 14.59 -13.52
CA ILE A 221 -4.54 15.79 -14.01
C ILE A 221 -3.54 16.79 -14.62
N PRO A 222 -2.53 17.31 -13.89
CA PRO A 222 -1.61 18.30 -14.44
C PRO A 222 -0.80 17.74 -15.61
N LEU A 223 -0.33 16.49 -15.53
CA LEU A 223 0.42 15.85 -16.62
C LEU A 223 -0.40 15.84 -17.91
N LEU A 224 -1.64 15.33 -17.87
CA LEU A 224 -2.46 15.16 -19.07
C LEU A 224 -3.03 16.47 -19.61
N LEU A 225 -3.25 17.46 -18.74
CA LEU A 225 -3.69 18.79 -19.16
C LEU A 225 -2.56 19.64 -19.74
N VAL A 226 -1.30 19.42 -19.33
CA VAL A 226 -0.15 20.26 -19.73
C VAL A 226 0.75 19.60 -20.77
N VAL A 227 0.65 18.29 -21.02
CA VAL A 227 1.54 17.58 -21.96
C VAL A 227 1.63 18.27 -23.34
N LYS A 228 2.84 18.73 -23.68
CA LYS A 228 3.12 19.50 -24.92
C LYS A 228 3.62 18.56 -26.01
N ARG A 229 2.71 18.02 -26.81
CA ARG A 229 2.99 17.17 -28.00
C ARG A 229 1.90 17.33 -29.07
N ASP A 230 1.62 18.56 -29.48
CA ASP A 230 0.59 18.90 -30.50
C ASP A 230 -0.77 18.21 -30.28
N ARG A 231 -1.10 17.91 -29.01
CA ARG A 231 -2.34 17.25 -28.63
C ARG A 231 -3.46 18.26 -28.53
N SER A 232 -4.56 18.01 -29.26
CA SER A 232 -5.78 18.79 -29.14
C SER A 232 -6.41 18.61 -27.75
N TRP A 233 -7.23 19.57 -27.33
CA TRP A 233 -7.96 19.48 -26.06
C TRP A 233 -8.83 18.22 -25.96
N THR A 234 -9.48 17.81 -27.05
CA THR A 234 -10.26 16.57 -27.11
C THR A 234 -9.40 15.34 -26.82
N GLN A 235 -8.17 15.27 -27.35
CA GLN A 235 -7.25 14.17 -27.07
C GLN A 235 -6.79 14.16 -25.60
N ARG A 236 -6.50 15.33 -25.03
CA ARG A 236 -6.15 15.46 -23.60
C ARG A 236 -7.27 14.98 -22.70
N LEU A 237 -8.50 15.43 -22.97
CA LEU A 237 -9.69 14.99 -22.22
C LEU A 237 -9.97 13.49 -22.42
N SER A 238 -9.75 12.95 -23.61
CA SER A 238 -9.91 11.50 -23.85
C SER A 238 -8.89 10.67 -23.07
N MET A 239 -7.63 11.13 -22.96
CA MET A 239 -6.61 10.48 -22.13
C MET A 239 -6.94 10.60 -20.64
N LEU A 240 -7.41 11.77 -20.19
CA LEU A 240 -7.82 11.97 -18.80
C LEU A 240 -9.01 11.07 -18.46
N ALA A 241 -10.00 10.97 -19.36
CA ALA A 241 -11.12 10.05 -19.23
C ALA A 241 -10.65 8.59 -19.20
N ALA A 242 -9.73 8.19 -20.08
CA ALA A 242 -9.20 6.82 -20.07
C ALA A 242 -8.47 6.48 -18.77
N ALA A 243 -7.62 7.37 -18.26
CA ALA A 243 -6.95 7.20 -16.97
C ALA A 243 -7.96 7.13 -15.81
N GLY A 244 -8.93 8.05 -15.80
CA GLY A 244 -9.99 8.11 -14.79
C GLY A 244 -10.91 6.90 -14.79
N VAL A 245 -11.32 6.42 -15.96
CA VAL A 245 -12.17 5.23 -16.11
C VAL A 245 -11.44 3.98 -15.62
N VAL A 246 -10.17 3.79 -15.99
CA VAL A 246 -9.42 2.59 -15.56
C VAL A 246 -9.12 2.64 -14.06
N CYS A 247 -8.74 3.80 -13.52
CA CYS A 247 -8.55 3.98 -12.08
C CYS A 247 -9.86 3.74 -11.32
N GLY A 248 -10.94 4.38 -11.76
CA GLY A 248 -12.27 4.27 -11.17
C GLY A 248 -12.83 2.84 -11.24
N ALA A 249 -12.61 2.11 -12.34
CA ALA A 249 -13.06 0.72 -12.46
C ALA A 249 -12.42 -0.21 -11.43
N LEU A 250 -11.23 0.11 -10.93
CA LEU A 250 -10.57 -0.63 -9.85
C LEU A 250 -11.03 -0.17 -8.48
N VAL A 251 -11.13 1.15 -8.27
CA VAL A 251 -11.37 1.76 -6.95
C VAL A 251 -12.86 1.79 -6.56
N LEU A 252 -13.74 2.13 -7.50
CA LEU A 252 -15.16 2.33 -7.22
C LEU A 252 -15.90 1.08 -6.70
N PRO A 253 -15.58 -0.16 -7.10
CA PRO A 253 -16.19 -1.34 -6.48
C PRO A 253 -15.97 -1.40 -4.97
N TRP A 254 -14.77 -1.08 -4.51
CA TRP A 254 -14.44 -1.03 -3.08
C TRP A 254 -15.18 0.12 -2.37
N VAL A 255 -15.19 1.30 -2.98
CA VAL A 255 -15.93 2.46 -2.44
C VAL A 255 -17.43 2.14 -2.32
N GLY A 256 -18.03 1.56 -3.36
CA GLY A 256 -19.44 1.16 -3.35
C GLY A 256 -19.75 0.09 -2.30
N TYR A 257 -18.83 -0.86 -2.11
CA TYR A 257 -18.94 -1.87 -1.05
C TYR A 257 -18.96 -1.25 0.35
N ASN A 258 -18.05 -0.30 0.62
CA ASN A 258 -18.00 0.39 1.91
C ASN A 258 -19.23 1.28 2.15
N LEU A 259 -19.60 2.11 1.16
CA LEU A 259 -20.77 2.99 1.27
C LEU A 259 -22.10 2.25 1.47
N ASN A 260 -22.14 0.94 1.18
CA ASN A 260 -23.34 0.14 1.37
C ASN A 260 -23.43 -0.52 2.76
N ARG A 261 -22.28 -0.78 3.41
CA ARG A 261 -22.24 -1.55 4.67
C ARG A 261 -22.01 -0.71 5.91
N PHE A 262 -21.39 0.46 5.77
CA PHE A 262 -21.13 1.38 6.87
C PHE A 262 -22.31 2.34 7.06
N ASP A 263 -22.60 2.67 8.31
CA ASP A 263 -23.65 3.63 8.66
C ASP A 263 -23.22 5.07 8.34
N GLU A 264 -21.96 5.43 8.60
CA GLU A 264 -21.34 6.68 8.18
C GLU A 264 -20.49 6.50 6.89
N PRO A 265 -20.36 7.53 6.03
CA PRO A 265 -19.64 7.40 4.76
C PRO A 265 -18.15 7.04 4.94
N VAL A 266 -17.79 5.82 4.55
CA VAL A 266 -16.40 5.36 4.39
C VAL A 266 -16.11 5.12 2.91
N PHE A 267 -15.17 5.87 2.34
CA PHE A 267 -14.81 5.72 0.93
C PHE A 267 -13.73 4.65 0.73
N MET A 268 -12.50 4.92 1.20
CA MET A 268 -11.35 4.03 1.01
C MET A 268 -11.00 3.25 2.27
N SER A 269 -10.77 3.95 3.37
CA SER A 269 -10.48 3.39 4.68
C SER A 269 -10.67 4.47 5.72
N ILE A 270 -10.76 4.08 6.99
CA ILE A 270 -10.84 5.00 8.13
C ILE A 270 -9.46 5.45 8.63
N GLY A 271 -8.37 4.92 8.04
CA GLY A 271 -7.01 5.24 8.46
C GLY A 271 -6.64 6.73 8.34
N LEU A 272 -7.34 7.51 7.51
CA LEU A 272 -7.17 8.97 7.46
C LEU A 272 -7.61 9.62 8.78
N ASP A 273 -8.77 9.21 9.29
CA ASP A 273 -9.36 9.76 10.52
C ASP A 273 -8.46 9.46 11.73
N TYR A 274 -7.91 8.25 11.75
CA TYR A 274 -6.88 7.82 12.71
C TYR A 274 -5.62 8.67 12.63
N SER A 275 -5.11 8.89 11.42
CA SER A 275 -3.88 9.66 11.20
C SER A 275 -4.06 11.14 11.56
N LEU A 276 -5.25 11.70 11.33
CA LEU A 276 -5.58 13.09 11.64
C LEU A 276 -5.49 13.34 13.14
N VAL A 277 -6.15 12.53 13.98
CA VAL A 277 -6.10 12.72 15.45
C VAL A 277 -4.70 12.50 15.99
N GLN A 278 -4.01 11.42 15.58
CA GLN A 278 -2.67 11.13 16.08
C GLN A 278 -1.64 12.22 15.70
N GLY A 279 -1.81 12.83 14.53
CA GLY A 279 -0.94 13.90 14.04
C GLY A 279 -1.33 15.30 14.52
N ASN A 280 -2.54 15.48 15.05
CA ASN A 280 -3.11 16.78 15.41
C ASN A 280 -3.55 16.85 16.87
N CYS A 281 -2.66 16.46 17.80
CA CYS A 281 -2.87 16.60 19.24
C CYS A 281 -1.71 17.35 19.91
N ASP A 282 -1.91 17.77 21.17
CA ASP A 282 -0.99 18.62 21.93
C ASP A 282 0.44 18.07 21.97
N GLU A 283 0.60 16.75 22.10
CA GLU A 283 1.90 16.07 22.07
C GLU A 283 2.66 16.31 20.77
N SER A 284 1.96 16.27 19.63
CA SER A 284 2.51 16.48 18.29
C SER A 284 2.96 17.93 18.09
N TYR A 285 2.41 18.86 18.87
CA TYR A 285 2.81 20.26 18.95
C TYR A 285 3.82 20.56 20.07
N GLY A 286 4.22 19.56 20.85
CA GLY A 286 5.18 19.70 21.94
C GLY A 286 4.59 20.23 23.26
N TYR A 287 3.26 20.22 23.40
CA TYR A 287 2.55 20.67 24.59
C TYR A 287 2.27 19.57 25.63
N GLY A 288 2.93 18.41 25.53
CA GLY A 288 2.83 17.29 26.48
C GLY A 288 4.17 16.75 26.97
N ASP A 289 4.13 15.78 27.89
CA ASP A 289 5.31 15.19 28.53
C ASP A 289 6.17 14.31 27.58
N SER A 290 5.64 13.97 26.41
CA SER A 290 6.20 12.99 25.49
C SER A 290 7.25 13.54 24.50
N ASN A 291 7.49 14.85 24.46
CA ASN A 291 8.45 15.52 23.54
C ASN A 291 8.33 15.03 22.08
N LEU A 292 7.11 15.00 21.55
CA LEU A 292 6.77 14.50 20.21
C LEU A 292 6.59 15.63 19.18
N LEU A 293 7.25 16.78 19.36
CA LEU A 293 7.15 17.90 18.44
C LEU A 293 7.46 17.48 16.99
N GLY A 294 6.46 17.63 16.11
CA GLY A 294 6.57 17.26 14.69
C GLY A 294 6.46 15.76 14.41
N SER A 295 6.04 14.97 15.40
CA SER A 295 5.73 13.54 15.30
C SER A 295 4.22 13.31 15.44
N TYR A 296 3.83 12.07 15.74
CA TYR A 296 2.47 11.66 16.07
C TYR A 296 2.44 10.96 17.42
N TRP A 297 1.28 10.95 18.08
CA TRP A 297 1.05 10.23 19.33
C TRP A 297 -0.10 9.23 19.19
N LEU A 298 0.19 7.94 19.40
CA LEU A 298 -0.81 6.86 19.30
C LEU A 298 -1.87 6.94 20.40
N GLY A 299 -1.51 7.48 21.58
CA GLY A 299 -2.42 7.61 22.73
C GLY A 299 -3.61 8.52 22.46
N CYS A 300 -3.44 9.58 21.66
CA CYS A 300 -4.48 10.55 21.34
C CYS A 300 -5.76 9.92 20.78
N MET A 301 -5.63 8.85 19.98
CA MET A 301 -6.80 8.13 19.47
C MET A 301 -7.55 7.41 20.60
N GLY A 302 -6.83 6.72 21.49
CA GLY A 302 -7.42 6.01 22.60
C GLY A 302 -8.14 6.96 23.55
N GLU A 303 -7.49 8.08 23.87
CA GLU A 303 -8.02 9.17 24.69
C GLU A 303 -9.27 9.79 24.06
N ALA A 304 -9.25 10.07 22.74
CA ALA A 304 -10.40 10.63 22.03
C ALA A 304 -11.61 9.69 21.95
N LEU A 305 -11.40 8.37 22.01
CA LEU A 305 -12.47 7.37 22.01
C LEU A 305 -12.91 6.95 23.42
N GLU A 306 -12.18 7.31 24.46
CA GLU A 306 -12.44 6.88 25.83
C GLU A 306 -13.84 7.35 26.31
N GLY A 307 -14.60 6.45 26.92
CA GLY A 307 -15.93 6.77 27.47
C GLY A 307 -17.05 6.99 26.43
N THR A 308 -16.74 7.00 25.12
CA THR A 308 -17.74 7.24 24.06
C THR A 308 -18.58 6.00 23.74
N GLY A 309 -18.08 4.80 24.04
CA GLY A 309 -18.66 3.53 23.60
C GLY A 309 -18.48 3.23 22.10
N LEU A 310 -17.86 4.14 21.34
CA LEU A 310 -17.71 4.03 19.88
C LEU A 310 -16.70 2.97 19.45
N ALA A 311 -15.84 2.50 20.36
CA ALA A 311 -14.89 1.43 20.10
C ALA A 311 -15.57 0.06 19.87
N HIS A 312 -16.85 -0.09 20.19
CA HIS A 312 -17.60 -1.35 20.12
C HIS A 312 -18.74 -1.35 19.09
N VAL A 313 -18.96 -0.23 18.40
CA VAL A 313 -19.92 -0.12 17.30
C VAL A 313 -19.17 -0.22 15.97
N ASP A 314 -19.90 -0.23 14.85
CA ASP A 314 -19.31 -0.13 13.52
C ASP A 314 -18.21 0.96 13.43
N GLN A 315 -17.09 0.65 12.77
CA GLN A 315 -15.90 1.52 12.75
C GLN A 315 -16.15 2.93 12.18
N SER A 316 -17.19 3.09 11.35
CA SER A 316 -17.48 4.38 10.70
C SER A 316 -17.86 5.49 11.70
N TYR A 317 -18.53 5.14 12.80
CA TYR A 317 -18.88 6.10 13.85
C TYR A 317 -17.64 6.61 14.60
N GLY A 318 -16.75 5.70 14.99
CA GLY A 318 -15.49 6.08 15.63
C GLY A 318 -14.64 6.95 14.70
N ALA A 319 -14.60 6.63 13.42
CA ALA A 319 -13.91 7.42 12.41
C ALA A 319 -14.51 8.83 12.24
N ALA A 320 -15.83 8.96 12.20
CA ALA A 320 -16.51 10.25 12.13
C ALA A 320 -16.21 11.12 13.36
N HIS A 321 -16.30 10.54 14.57
CA HIS A 321 -15.97 11.22 15.83
C HIS A 321 -14.52 11.68 15.89
N LEU A 322 -13.58 10.82 15.48
CA LEU A 322 -12.15 11.18 15.43
C LEU A 322 -11.90 12.30 14.43
N ARG A 323 -12.58 12.30 13.28
CA ARG A 323 -12.45 13.39 12.30
C ARG A 323 -12.89 14.73 12.88
N GLU A 324 -13.99 14.77 13.63
CA GLU A 324 -14.47 15.98 14.30
C GLU A 324 -13.48 16.42 15.37
N THR A 325 -13.09 15.49 16.25
CA THR A 325 -12.13 15.74 17.34
C THR A 325 -10.78 16.24 16.83
N ALA A 326 -10.33 15.77 15.66
CA ALA A 326 -9.08 16.21 15.07
C ALA A 326 -9.06 17.68 14.66
N PHE A 327 -10.19 18.39 14.60
CA PHE A 327 -10.24 19.79 14.18
C PHE A 327 -10.77 20.74 15.26
N ASP A 328 -11.12 20.23 16.44
CA ASP A 328 -11.51 21.01 17.62
C ASP A 328 -10.28 21.47 18.42
#